data_AF-A0A8C6W3D7-F1
#
_entry.id   AF-A0A8C6W3D7-F1
#
_cell.length_a   1.000
_cell.length_b   1.000
_cell.length_c   1.000
_cell.angle_alpha   90.00
_cell.angle_beta   90.00
_cell.angle_gamma   90.00
#
_symmetry.space_group_name_H-M   'P 1'
#
loop_
_entity.id
_entity.type
_entity.pdbx_description
1 polymer ?
#
loop_
_entity_poly.entity_id
_entity_poly.type
_entity_poly.pdbx_seq_one_letter_code
_entity_poly.pdbx_strand_id
1 'polypeptide(L)' 'MPKVKALQCALALEIRSVTCPGVVLKNKEDIYLSICVFGQYKKTQCVPATFPLVFNARMVFEKVSSDLVSKIPFWALCKT' A
#
# COMPACT_ATOMS: atom_id res chain seq x y z
N MET A 1 -34.97 15.41 -3.20
CA MET A 1 -33.94 14.67 -2.42
C MET A 1 -32.75 14.40 -3.36
N PRO A 2 -31.54 14.94 -3.12
CA PRO A 2 -30.40 14.66 -3.97
C PRO A 2 -30.00 13.18 -3.84
N LYS A 3 -29.96 12.44 -4.95
CA LYS A 3 -29.39 11.08 -4.97
C LYS A 3 -27.88 11.19 -4.87
N VAL A 4 -27.33 10.96 -3.68
CA VAL A 4 -25.89 10.84 -3.47
C VAL A 4 -25.42 9.60 -4.23
N LYS A 5 -24.60 9.79 -5.26
CA LYS A 5 -23.94 8.67 -5.94
C LYS A 5 -22.72 8.30 -5.11
N ALA A 6 -22.61 7.03 -4.75
CA ALA A 6 -21.41 6.51 -4.13
C ALA A 6 -20.51 5.93 -5.23
N LEU A 7 -19.24 6.33 -5.24
CA LEU A 7 -18.21 5.76 -6.10
C LEU A 7 -17.45 4.70 -5.32
N GLN A 8 -17.50 3.47 -5.78
CA GLN A 8 -16.67 2.38 -5.27
C GLN A 8 -15.44 2.23 -6.16
N CYS A 9 -14.25 2.35 -5.57
CA CYS A 9 -12.97 2.12 -6.22
C CYS A 9 -12.26 0.95 -5.55
N ALA A 10 -11.75 0.02 -6.35
CA ALA A 10 -10.97 -1.11 -5.87
C ALA A 10 -9.62 -1.14 -6.60
N LEU A 11 -8.53 -1.33 -5.87
CA LEU A 11 -7.18 -1.55 -6.41
C LEU A 11 -6.70 -2.93 -6.01
N ALA A 12 -6.37 -3.77 -6.98
CA ALA A 12 -5.61 -5.00 -6.76
C ALA A 12 -4.12 -4.73 -7.02
N LEU A 13 -3.29 -4.97 -6.01
CA LEU A 13 -1.84 -4.83 -6.08
C LEU A 13 -1.19 -6.20 -5.96
N GLU A 14 -0.29 -6.52 -6.89
CA GLU A 14 0.54 -7.73 -6.87
C GLU A 14 2.01 -7.32 -6.80
N ILE A 15 2.71 -7.76 -5.76
CA ILE A 15 4.15 -7.53 -5.56
C ILE A 15 4.85 -8.87 -5.60
N ARG A 16 5.59 -9.12 -6.69
CA ARG A 16 6.37 -10.36 -6.84
C ARG A 16 7.69 -10.28 -6.10
N SER A 17 8.55 -9.34 -6.51
CA SER A 17 9.88 -9.20 -5.94
C SER A 17 10.40 -7.77 -6.02
N VAL A 18 11.30 -7.42 -5.12
CA VAL A 18 12.10 -6.18 -5.17
C VAL A 18 13.55 -6.56 -5.41
N THR A 19 14.17 -5.99 -6.44
CA THR A 19 15.56 -6.26 -6.82
C THR A 19 16.38 -4.98 -6.74
N CYS A 20 17.60 -5.06 -6.21
CA CYS A 20 18.53 -3.93 -6.19
C CYS A 20 19.97 -4.44 -6.41
N PRO A 21 20.46 -4.43 -7.66
CA PRO A 21 21.82 -4.87 -7.97
C PRO A 21 22.88 -4.02 -7.27
N GLY A 22 23.94 -4.64 -6.75
CA GLY A 22 25.07 -3.93 -6.13
C GLY A 22 24.82 -3.40 -4.71
N VAL A 23 23.65 -3.68 -4.13
CA VAL A 23 23.33 -3.29 -2.74
C VAL A 23 23.29 -4.51 -1.85
N VAL A 24 24.00 -4.44 -0.73
CA VAL A 24 23.91 -5.40 0.37
C VAL A 24 23.16 -4.74 1.52
N LEU A 25 22.10 -5.39 1.97
CA LEU A 25 21.35 -4.94 3.14
C LEU A 25 22.22 -5.22 4.37
N LYS A 26 22.59 -4.16 5.09
CA LYS A 26 23.48 -4.25 6.26
C LYS A 26 22.84 -5.01 7.42
N ASN A 27 21.50 -4.98 7.49
CA ASN A 27 20.74 -5.62 8.55
C ASN A 27 20.33 -7.03 8.12
N LYS A 28 20.48 -8.00 9.03
CA LYS A 28 20.16 -9.42 8.78
C LYS A 28 18.75 -9.80 9.20
N GLU A 29 17.99 -8.85 9.76
CA GLU A 29 16.60 -9.06 10.15
C GLU A 29 15.71 -9.19 8.92
N ASP A 30 14.63 -9.96 9.04
CA ASP A 30 13.67 -10.10 7.95
C ASP A 30 12.97 -8.76 7.65
N ILE A 31 12.68 -8.55 6.37
CA ILE A 31 12.10 -7.31 5.85
C ILE A 31 10.67 -7.56 5.37
N TYR A 32 9.79 -6.58 5.57
CA TYR A 32 8.45 -6.57 4.98
C TYR A 32 8.19 -5.25 4.28
N LEU A 33 7.20 -5.22 3.38
CA LEU A 33 6.68 -4.01 2.78
C LEU A 33 5.41 -3.56 3.51
N SER A 34 5.32 -2.28 3.82
CA SER A 34 4.10 -1.62 4.29
C SER A 34 3.54 -0.78 3.15
N ILE A 35 2.35 -1.11 2.69
CA ILE A 35 1.67 -0.48 1.56
C ILE A 35 0.53 0.37 2.09
N CYS A 36 0.48 1.64 1.69
CA CYS A 36 -0.63 2.55 1.98
C CYS A 36 -1.37 2.92 0.70
N VAL A 37 -2.64 2.56 0.60
CA VAL A 37 -3.52 2.93 -0.52
C VAL A 37 -4.87 3.31 0.05
N PHE A 38 -5.46 4.41 -0.42
CA PHE A 38 -6.76 4.90 0.05
C PHE A 38 -6.85 5.13 1.57
N GLY A 39 -5.72 5.37 2.24
CA GLY A 39 -5.65 5.49 3.71
C GLY A 39 -5.68 4.16 4.46
N GLN A 40 -5.74 3.04 3.75
CA GLN A 40 -5.59 1.71 4.33
C GLN A 40 -4.13 1.26 4.26
N TYR A 41 -3.65 0.68 5.35
CA TYR A 41 -2.32 0.11 5.45
C TYR A 41 -2.41 -1.41 5.44
N LYS A 42 -1.59 -2.04 4.60
CA LYS A 42 -1.42 -3.50 4.57
C LYS A 42 0.05 -3.84 4.51
N LYS A 43 0.44 -4.93 5.18
CA LYS A 43 1.83 -5.39 5.22
C LYS A 43 1.97 -6.74 4.53
N THR A 44 3.12 -6.98 3.91
CA THR A 44 3.50 -8.31 3.43
C THR A 44 3.99 -9.17 4.59
N GLN A 45 4.19 -10.46 4.33
CA GLN A 45 5.01 -11.30 5.22
C GLN A 45 6.46 -10.81 5.22
N CYS A 46 7.16 -11.13 6.30
CA CYS A 46 8.60 -10.90 6.41
C CYS A 46 9.35 -11.89 5.52
N VAL A 47 10.40 -11.41 4.86
CA VAL A 47 11.26 -12.20 3.98
C VAL A 47 12.73 -11.92 4.30
N PRO A 48 13.66 -12.85 4.02
CA PRO A 48 15.08 -12.62 4.28
C PRO A 48 15.58 -11.35 3.60
N ALA A 49 16.44 -10.59 4.29
CA ALA A 49 17.06 -9.37 3.80
C ALA A 49 18.17 -9.63 2.75
N THR A 50 17.90 -10.46 1.75
CA THR A 50 18.82 -10.80 0.67
C THR A 50 18.13 -10.58 -0.65
N PHE A 51 18.74 -9.79 -1.54
CA PHE A 51 18.18 -9.55 -2.86
C PHE A 51 18.30 -10.80 -3.74
N PRO A 52 17.29 -11.10 -4.58
CA PRO A 52 16.01 -10.41 -4.69
C PRO A 52 15.07 -10.70 -3.51
N LEU A 53 14.40 -9.66 -2.98
CA LEU A 53 13.39 -9.82 -1.92
C LEU A 53 12.10 -10.33 -2.56
N VAL A 54 11.76 -11.61 -2.37
CA VAL A 54 10.60 -12.24 -3.01
C VAL A 54 9.40 -12.25 -2.05
N PHE A 55 8.36 -11.49 -2.38
CA PHE A 55 7.16 -11.34 -1.54
C PHE A 55 5.97 -12.16 -2.03
N ASN A 56 5.79 -12.31 -3.35
CA ASN A 56 4.61 -12.94 -3.98
C ASN A 56 3.27 -12.55 -3.32
N ALA A 57 3.14 -11.28 -2.97
CA ALA A 57 2.02 -10.77 -2.20
C ALA A 57 0.94 -10.23 -3.13
N ARG A 58 -0.32 -10.56 -2.84
CA ARG A 58 -1.50 -9.96 -3.47
C ARG A 58 -2.34 -9.25 -2.42
N MET A 59 -2.75 -8.03 -2.73
CA MET A 59 -3.52 -7.18 -1.84
C MET A 59 -4.64 -6.49 -2.61
N VAL A 60 -5.81 -6.32 -1.99
CA VAL A 60 -6.92 -5.54 -2.56
C VAL A 60 -7.27 -4.41 -1.61
N PHE A 61 -7.38 -3.19 -2.12
CA PHE A 61 -7.74 -1.99 -1.38
C PHE A 61 -9.04 -1.43 -1.94
N GLU A 62 -10.04 -1.23 -1.09
CA GLU A 62 -11.36 -0.74 -1.51
C GLU A 62 -11.67 0.59 -0.85
N LYS A 63 -12.14 1.57 -1.62
CA LYS A 63 -12.62 2.84 -1.11
C LYS A 63 -14.00 3.14 -1.68
N VAL A 64 -14.97 3.29 -0.79
CA VAL A 64 -16.29 3.81 -1.12
C VAL A 64 -16.30 5.29 -0.75
N SER A 65 -16.42 6.16 -1.74
CA SER A 65 -16.62 7.59 -1.53
C SER A 65 -18.08 7.92 -1.80
N SER A 66 -18.85 8.26 -0.78
CA SER A 66 -20.14 8.94 -0.98
C SER A 66 -19.83 10.37 -1.39
N ASP A 67 -20.23 10.78 -2.60
CA ASP A 67 -20.00 12.15 -3.08
C ASP A 67 -20.64 13.17 -2.13
N LEU A 68 -19.83 13.75 -1.23
CA LEU A 68 -19.94 15.12 -0.71
C LEU A 68 -18.80 15.56 0.23
N VAL A 69 -18.03 14.67 0.88
CA VAL A 69 -16.94 15.11 1.78
C VAL A 69 -15.76 14.12 1.74
N SER A 70 -14.74 14.44 0.93
CA SER A 70 -13.33 14.42 1.38
C SER A 70 -12.43 14.92 0.25
N LYS A 71 -12.42 16.24 0.02
CA LYS A 71 -11.34 16.92 -0.73
C LYS A 71 -10.17 17.29 0.20
N ILE A 72 -9.90 16.48 1.22
CA ILE A 72 -8.67 16.64 2.02
C ILE A 72 -7.72 15.54 1.55
N PRO A 73 -6.71 15.87 0.73
CA PRO A 73 -5.70 14.89 0.37
C PRO A 73 -4.93 14.49 1.64
N PHE A 74 -4.59 13.20 1.76
CA PHE A 74 -3.94 12.64 2.95
C PHE A 74 -2.58 13.31 3.25
N TRP A 75 -1.90 13.90 2.26
CA TRP A 75 -0.70 14.72 2.49
C TRP A 75 -0.95 15.92 3.42
N ALA A 76 -2.18 16.43 3.46
CA ALA A 76 -2.58 17.52 4.34
C ALA A 76 -2.84 17.05 5.79
N LEU A 77 -3.03 15.76 6.03
CA LEU A 77 -3.19 15.16 7.37
C LEU A 77 -1.86 14.67 7.97
N CYS A 78 -0.87 14.32 7.15
CA CYS A 78 0.44 13.84 7.62
C CYS A 78 1.47 14.96 7.88
N LYS A 79 1.05 16.23 8.07
CA LYS A 79 1.95 17.38 8.34
C LYS A 79 1.99 17.86 9.79
N THR A 80 1.41 17.11 10.74
CA THR A 80 1.51 17.36 12.18
C THR A 80 2.36 16.31 12.87
#